data_AF-A0A839ZDA4-F1
#
_entry.id   AF-A0A839ZDA4-F1
#
_cell.length_a   1.000
_cell.length_b   1.000
_cell.length_c   1.000
_cell.angle_alpha   90.00
_cell.angle_beta   90.00
_cell.angle_gamma   90.00
#
_symmetry.space_group_name_H-M   'P 1'
#
loop_
_entity.id
_entity.type
_entity.pdbx_description
1 polymer ?
#
loop_
_entity_poly.entity_id
_entity_poly.type
_entity_poly.pdbx_seq_one_letter_code
_entity_poly.pdbx_strand_id
1 'polypeptide(L)'
;MKASSSAAPSAPCGSRFIQVQRNLPGMLGRLNEVLARHQVNIAAQYYETYADVGYVVLDADASAADSERVLADIRKLEGTIRARLLYEYKV
;
A
#
# COMPACT_ATOMS: atom_id res chain seq x y z
N MET A 1 -30.77 -21.33 13.08
CA MET A 1 -30.61 -19.96 12.54
C MET A 1 -29.61 -19.21 13.42
N LYS A 2 -28.34 -19.09 12.99
CA LYS A 2 -27.47 -17.99 13.40
C LYS A 2 -26.99 -17.35 12.11
N ALA A 3 -27.42 -16.13 11.87
CA ALA A 3 -26.98 -15.35 10.72
C ALA A 3 -25.47 -15.12 10.88
N SER A 4 -24.70 -15.69 9.96
CA SER A 4 -23.31 -15.32 9.74
C SER A 4 -23.35 -13.92 9.13
N SER A 5 -23.17 -12.87 9.94
CA SER A 5 -23.01 -11.51 9.41
C SER A 5 -21.62 -11.40 8.81
N SER A 6 -21.48 -11.86 7.57
CA SER A 6 -20.44 -11.35 6.70
C SER A 6 -20.76 -9.87 6.48
N ALA A 7 -20.17 -9.01 7.30
CA ALA A 7 -20.09 -7.60 6.98
C ALA A 7 -19.26 -7.52 5.70
N ALA A 8 -19.94 -7.44 4.56
CA ALA A 8 -19.33 -6.95 3.33
C ALA A 8 -18.67 -5.61 3.66
N PRO A 9 -17.43 -5.34 3.19
CA PRO A 9 -16.76 -4.10 3.54
C PRO A 9 -17.65 -2.93 3.11
N SER A 10 -18.03 -2.11 4.09
CA SER A 10 -18.60 -0.78 3.90
C SER A 10 -17.78 -0.01 2.85
N ALA A 11 -18.47 0.78 2.01
CA ALA A 11 -18.00 1.75 1.01
C ALA A 11 -16.48 2.07 1.00
N PRO A 12 -15.84 2.28 -0.17
CA PRO A 12 -14.38 2.27 -0.32
C PRO A 12 -13.71 3.25 0.64
N CYS A 13 -13.26 2.71 1.77
CA CYS A 13 -12.36 3.35 2.71
C CYS A 13 -11.00 2.79 2.34
N GLY A 14 -10.05 3.67 2.03
CA GLY A 14 -8.76 3.19 1.59
C GLY A 14 -7.84 4.30 1.16
N SER A 15 -6.59 3.90 0.97
CA SER A 15 -5.49 4.76 0.65
C SER A 15 -4.75 4.19 -0.55
N ARG A 16 -4.48 5.05 -1.53
CA ARG A 16 -3.68 4.68 -2.71
C ARG A 16 -2.27 5.20 -2.56
N PHE A 17 -1.32 4.28 -2.48
CA PHE A 17 0.10 4.58 -2.47
C PHE A 17 0.67 4.39 -3.88
N ILE A 18 1.58 5.28 -4.25
CA ILE A 18 2.48 5.09 -5.36
C ILE A 18 3.90 5.01 -4.82
N GLN A 19 4.65 4.01 -5.25
CA GLN A 19 6.09 3.91 -4.99
C GLN A 19 6.84 3.76 -6.32
N VAL A 20 7.82 4.63 -6.52
CA VAL A 20 8.87 4.48 -7.52
C VAL A 20 10.11 3.96 -6.80
N GLN A 21 10.70 2.89 -7.30
CA GLN A 21 11.82 2.20 -6.67
C GLN A 21 12.88 1.79 -7.70
N ARG A 22 14.11 1.54 -7.24
CA ARG A 22 15.10 0.80 -8.03
C ARG A 22 14.62 -0.64 -8.22
N ASN A 23 14.82 -1.21 -9.39
CA ASN A 23 14.48 -2.60 -9.70
C ASN A 23 15.51 -3.58 -9.10
N LEU A 24 15.55 -3.64 -7.77
CA LEU A 24 16.41 -4.55 -7.01
C LEU A 24 15.62 -5.78 -6.53
N PRO A 25 16.24 -6.96 -6.41
CA PRO A 25 15.59 -8.14 -5.86
C PRO A 25 14.99 -7.89 -4.46
N GLY A 26 13.77 -8.37 -4.25
CA GLY A 26 13.09 -8.31 -2.94
C GLY A 26 12.36 -6.99 -2.63
N MET A 27 12.43 -5.98 -3.50
CA MET A 27 11.78 -4.68 -3.23
C MET A 27 10.27 -4.78 -3.00
N LEU A 28 9.55 -5.57 -3.81
CA LEU A 28 8.12 -5.79 -3.62
C LEU A 28 7.81 -6.51 -2.30
N GLY A 29 8.66 -7.45 -1.89
CA GLY A 29 8.54 -8.13 -0.59
C GLY A 29 8.71 -7.16 0.58
N ARG A 30 9.73 -6.30 0.53
CA ARG A 30 9.97 -5.27 1.55
C ARG A 30 8.81 -4.27 1.65
N LEU A 31 8.21 -3.89 0.52
CA LEU A 31 6.98 -3.09 0.52
C LEU A 31 5.86 -3.83 1.26
N ASN A 32 5.58 -5.08 0.89
CA ASN A 32 4.52 -5.86 1.53
C ASN A 32 4.76 -6.07 3.04
N GLU A 33 6.01 -6.23 3.48
CA GLU A 33 6.36 -6.29 4.89
C GLU A 33 6.07 -4.99 5.64
N VAL A 34 6.23 -3.82 5.01
CA VAL A 34 5.80 -2.55 5.62
C VAL A 34 4.30 -2.59 5.90
N LEU A 35 3.47 -2.94 4.90
CA LEU A 35 2.02 -3.01 5.07
C LEU A 35 1.63 -4.04 6.14
N ALA A 36 2.28 -5.21 6.16
CA ALA A 36 2.05 -6.24 7.16
C ALA A 36 2.38 -5.78 8.59
N ARG A 37 3.50 -5.05 8.80
CA ARG A 37 3.86 -4.48 10.11
C ARG A 37 2.84 -3.48 10.64
N HIS A 38 2.21 -2.72 9.74
CA HIS A 38 1.13 -1.80 10.07
C HIS A 38 -0.24 -2.49 10.16
N GLN A 39 -0.31 -3.81 9.96
CA GLN A 39 -1.55 -4.59 9.95
C GLN A 39 -2.59 -4.06 8.94
N VAL A 40 -2.11 -3.55 7.80
CA VAL A 40 -2.94 -2.99 6.73
C VAL A 40 -3.16 -4.02 5.63
N ASN A 41 -4.43 -4.24 5.26
CA ASN A 41 -4.79 -5.10 4.13
C ASN A 41 -4.51 -4.40 2.79
N ILE A 42 -4.03 -5.17 1.81
CA ILE A 42 -3.84 -4.72 0.43
C ILE A 42 -5.06 -5.15 -0.37
N ALA A 43 -5.81 -4.18 -0.91
CA ALA A 43 -6.99 -4.43 -1.73
C ALA A 43 -6.61 -4.70 -3.19
N ALA A 44 -5.62 -3.98 -3.72
CA ALA A 44 -5.08 -4.18 -5.05
C ALA A 44 -3.61 -3.74 -5.12
N GLN A 45 -2.83 -4.43 -5.96
CA GLN A 45 -1.44 -4.07 -6.22
C GLN A 45 -1.14 -4.25 -7.70
N TYR A 46 -0.56 -3.22 -8.30
CA TYR A 46 -0.03 -3.26 -9.67
C TYR A 46 1.45 -2.93 -9.63
N TYR A 47 2.27 -3.82 -10.20
CA TYR A 47 3.72 -3.65 -10.28
C TYR A 47 4.17 -3.80 -11.73
N GLU A 48 4.91 -2.80 -12.19
CA GLU A 48 5.55 -2.82 -13.50
C GLU A 48 6.99 -2.34 -13.36
N THR A 49 7.85 -2.78 -14.27
CA THR A 49 9.26 -2.38 -14.32
C THR A 49 9.64 -1.88 -15.69
N TYR A 50 10.47 -0.84 -15.73
CA TYR A 50 11.14 -0.39 -16.92
C TYR A 50 12.62 -0.18 -16.62
N ALA A 51 13.48 -0.99 -17.25
CA ALA A 51 14.91 -1.05 -16.98
C ALA A 51 15.20 -1.18 -15.47
N ASP A 52 15.93 -0.21 -14.91
CA ASP A 52 16.38 -0.22 -13.51
C ASP A 52 15.35 0.39 -12.54
N VAL A 53 14.13 0.66 -12.99
CA VAL A 53 13.07 1.29 -12.19
C VAL A 53 11.84 0.39 -12.11
N GLY A 54 11.29 0.25 -10.90
CA GLY A 54 10.00 -0.35 -10.62
C GLY A 54 8.99 0.71 -10.21
N TYR A 55 7.74 0.53 -10.64
CA TYR A 55 6.60 1.37 -10.32
C TYR A 55 5.50 0.51 -9.69
N VAL A 56 5.11 0.85 -8.47
CA VAL A 56 4.03 0.17 -7.74
C VAL A 56 2.89 1.15 -7.49
N VAL A 57 1.67 0.73 -7.83
CA VAL A 57 0.43 1.32 -7.32
C VAL A 57 -0.19 0.32 -6.36
N LEU A 58 -0.52 0.78 -5.15
CA LEU A 58 -1.06 -0.06 -4.08
C LEU A 58 -2.30 0.59 -3.49
N ASP A 59 -3.43 -0.09 -3.58
CA ASP A 59 -4.65 0.24 -2.85
C ASP A 59 -4.70 -0.57 -1.57
N ALA A 60 -4.94 0.09 -0.44
CA ALA A 60 -4.92 -0.53 0.87
C ALA A 60 -6.00 0.02 1.80
N ASP A 61 -6.52 -0.84 2.67
CA ASP A 61 -7.53 -0.49 3.69
C ASP A 61 -6.85 0.14 4.91
N ALA A 62 -6.24 1.32 4.71
CA ALA A 62 -5.56 2.07 5.77
C ALA A 62 -6.40 3.29 6.19
N SER A 63 -6.48 3.52 7.50
CA SER A 63 -7.00 4.78 8.05
C SER A 63 -6.06 5.94 7.70
N ALA A 64 -6.55 7.19 7.69
CA ALA A 64 -5.71 8.37 7.44
C ALA A 64 -4.43 8.42 8.31
N ALA A 65 -4.57 8.12 9.61
CA ALA A 65 -3.46 8.12 10.54
C ALA A 65 -2.46 6.97 10.30
N ASP A 66 -2.92 5.83 9.80
CA ASP A 66 -2.05 4.72 9.43
C ASP A 66 -1.38 4.98 8.08
N SER A 67 -2.07 5.64 7.14
CA SER A 67 -1.55 5.93 5.82
C SER A 67 -0.33 6.83 5.83
N GLU A 68 -0.31 7.86 6.67
CA GLU A 68 0.88 8.70 6.83
C GLU A 68 2.07 7.92 7.43
N ARG A 69 1.80 7.03 8.39
CA ARG A 69 2.83 6.17 9.02
C ARG A 69 3.40 5.15 8.03
N VAL A 70 2.52 4.48 7.29
CA VAL A 70 2.88 3.56 6.20
C VAL A 70 3.71 4.29 5.14
N LEU A 71 3.24 5.46 4.67
CA LEU A 71 3.94 6.25 3.66
C LEU A 71 5.35 6.64 4.13
N ALA A 72 5.50 7.05 5.39
CA ALA A 72 6.79 7.39 5.97
C ALA A 72 7.77 6.20 5.95
N ASP A 73 7.29 4.98 6.20
CA ASP A 73 8.13 3.79 6.18
C ASP A 73 8.44 3.29 4.77
N ILE A 74 7.50 3.41 3.82
CA ILE A 74 7.76 3.14 2.39
C ILE A 74 8.89 4.05 1.88
N ARG A 75 8.89 5.34 2.27
CA ARG A 75 9.95 6.30 1.91
C ARG A 75 11.32 5.94 2.47
N LYS A 76 11.40 5.20 3.58
CA LYS A 76 12.66 4.78 4.22
C LYS A 76 13.22 3.48 3.65
N LEU A 77 12.44 2.73 2.86
CA LEU A 77 12.94 1.50 2.25
C LEU A 77 14.14 1.82 1.35
N GLU A 78 15.24 1.10 1.57
CA GLU A 78 16.41 1.18 0.71
C GLU A 78 16.02 0.82 -0.73
N GLY A 79 16.32 1.71 -1.68
CA GLY A 79 15.93 1.57 -3.07
C GLY A 79 14.64 2.31 -3.45
N THR A 80 13.87 2.85 -2.49
CA THR A 80 12.77 3.78 -2.82
C THR A 80 13.35 5.08 -3.39
N ILE A 81 12.91 5.44 -4.58
CA ILE A 81 13.23 6.72 -5.24
C ILE A 81 12.21 7.78 -4.79
N ARG A 82 10.93 7.41 -4.79
CA ARG A 82 9.84 8.28 -4.35
C ARG A 82 8.64 7.49 -3.89
N ALA A 83 7.94 7.97 -2.87
CA ALA A 83 6.61 7.46 -2.52
C ALA A 83 5.63 8.59 -2.21
N ARG A 84 4.37 8.39 -2.62
CA ARG A 84 3.27 9.34 -2.47
C ARG A 84 1.98 8.63 -2.06
N LEU A 85 1.21 9.28 -1.20
CA LEU A 85 -0.20 9.00 -1.00
C LEU A 85 -0.97 9.87 -2.00
N LEU A 86 -1.81 9.26 -2.84
CA LEU A 86 -2.55 9.98 -3.89
C LEU A 86 -3.85 10.59 -3.36
N TYR A 87 -4.65 9.79 -2.64
CA TYR A 87 -5.95 10.20 -2.11
C TYR A 87 -6.22 9.43 -0.82
N GLU A 88 -6.88 10.09 0.12
CA GLU A 88 -7.68 9.44 1.15
C GLU A 88 -9.13 9.48 0.64
N TYR A 89 -9.81 8.33 0.55
CA TYR A 89 -11.25 8.36 0.33
C TYR A 89 -11.90 9.04 1.54
N LYS A 90 -12.34 10.29 1.39
CA LYS A 90 -13.26 10.92 2.34
C LYS A 90 -14.67 10.46 2.02
N VAL A 91 -15.33 9.93 3.04
CA VAL A 91 -16.78 9.71 3.09
C VAL A 91 -17.49 11.05 2.98
#